data_AF-A0A7X1U3T0-F1
#
_entry.id   AF-A0A7X1U3T0-F1
#
_cell.length_a   1.000
_cell.length_b   1.000
_cell.length_c   1.000
_cell.angle_alpha   90.00
_cell.angle_beta   90.00
_cell.angle_gamma   90.00
#
_symmetry.space_group_name_H-M   'P 1'
#
loop_
_entity.id
_entity.type
_entity.pdbx_description
1 polymer ?
#
loop_
_entity_poly.entity_id
_entity_poly.type
_entity_poly.pdbx_seq_one_letter_code
_entity_poly.pdbx_strand_id
1 'polypeptide(L)'
;MTIPFWCVFISALLIFIARMPVAKAMKEQGGYDNHLPRLQQARLSGRGARALAAHQNSFEAFILFAVGVLMAHTTQTQGWLIDTLAIVFVVARVLYLGCYLADLAWQRSLAWGVGLSCSLLLMLSPTFRWLLA
;
A
#
# COMPACT_ATOMS: atom_id res chain seq x y z
N MET A 1 9.38 -10.35 -15.87
CA MET A 1 8.80 -9.98 -14.55
C MET A 1 9.88 -9.65 -13.52
N THR A 2 10.73 -8.65 -13.73
CA THR A 2 11.70 -8.20 -12.71
C THR A 2 11.16 -6.99 -11.95
N ILE A 3 10.62 -6.02 -12.68
CA ILE A 3 10.06 -4.77 -12.14
C ILE A 3 8.90 -5.03 -11.15
N PRO A 4 7.88 -5.86 -11.46
CA PRO A 4 6.74 -6.03 -10.55
C PRO A 4 7.13 -6.64 -9.21
N PHE A 5 8.17 -7.50 -9.16
CA PHE A 5 8.67 -8.04 -7.89
C PHE A 5 9.40 -6.99 -7.06
N TRP A 6 10.17 -6.09 -7.67
CA TRP A 6 10.70 -4.92 -6.97
C TRP A 6 9.57 -4.04 -6.43
N CYS A 7 8.49 -3.85 -7.18
CA CYS A 7 7.32 -3.11 -6.72
C CYS A 7 6.63 -3.78 -5.52
N VAL A 8 6.52 -5.12 -5.51
CA VAL A 8 6.03 -5.88 -4.34
C VAL A 8 6.94 -5.66 -3.14
N PHE A 9 8.25 -5.78 -3.30
CA PHE A 9 9.22 -5.55 -2.22
C PHE A 9 9.12 -4.13 -1.66
N ILE A 10 9.12 -3.11 -2.52
CA ILE A 10 8.98 -1.70 -2.11
C ILE A 10 7.64 -1.49 -1.40
N SER A 11 6.55 -2.06 -1.91
CA SER A 11 5.23 -1.94 -1.28
C SER A 11 5.19 -2.57 0.11
N ALA A 12 5.89 -3.69 0.32
CA ALA A 12 6.07 -4.28 1.64
C ALA A 12 6.85 -3.35 2.58
N LEU A 13 7.92 -2.70 2.10
CA LEU A 13 8.67 -1.70 2.89
C LEU A 13 7.79 -0.49 3.26
N LEU A 14 6.92 -0.04 2.37
CA LEU A 14 6.01 1.08 2.63
C LEU A 14 5.07 0.83 3.82
N ILE A 15 4.68 -0.42 4.08
CA ILE A 15 3.88 -0.78 5.27
C ILE A 15 4.65 -0.41 6.55
N PHE A 16 5.93 -0.75 6.61
CA PHE A 16 6.78 -0.47 7.77
C PHE A 16 7.15 1.02 7.85
N ILE A 17 7.32 1.70 6.72
CA ILE A 17 7.50 3.16 6.69
C ILE A 17 6.26 3.85 7.27
N ALA A 18 5.05 3.42 6.90
CA ALA A 18 3.81 3.95 7.47
C ALA A 18 3.67 3.70 8.98
N ARG A 19 4.36 2.68 9.53
CA ARG A 19 4.38 2.40 10.98
C ARG A 19 5.25 3.38 11.78
N MET A 20 6.25 3.99 11.16
CA MET A 20 7.18 4.93 11.82
C MET A 20 6.46 6.12 12.50
N PRO A 21 5.57 6.89 11.83
CA PRO A 21 4.84 7.97 12.49
C PRO A 21 3.90 7.49 13.60
N VAL A 22 3.38 6.27 13.52
CA VAL A 22 2.60 5.66 14.60
C VAL A 22 3.47 5.42 15.82
N ALA A 23 4.69 4.90 15.65
CA ALA A 23 5.61 4.62 16.75
C ALA A 23 6.05 5.93 17.44
N LYS A 24 6.27 6.98 16.64
CA LYS A 24 6.53 8.33 17.16
C LYS A 24 5.36 8.84 18.01
N ALA A 25 4.14 8.75 17.50
CA ALA A 25 2.95 9.20 18.22
C ALA A 25 2.71 8.41 19.51
N MET A 26 2.96 7.09 19.51
CA MET A 26 2.91 6.28 20.72
C MET A 26 3.94 6.76 21.75
N LYS A 27 5.19 6.99 21.32
CA LYS A 27 6.25 7.49 22.21
C LYS A 27 5.90 8.85 22.83
N GLU A 28 5.23 9.73 22.09
CA GLU A 28 4.78 11.05 22.56
C GLU A 28 3.69 10.95 23.66
N GLN A 29 3.00 9.81 23.81
CA GLN A 29 2.05 9.56 24.92
C GLN A 29 2.73 9.13 26.24
N GLY A 30 4.02 9.41 26.43
CA GLY A 30 4.75 9.06 27.65
C GLY A 30 5.59 7.77 27.55
N GLY A 31 5.87 7.29 26.35
CA GLY A 31 6.69 6.09 26.10
C GLY A 31 5.96 5.03 25.27
N TYR A 32 6.70 4.02 24.83
CA TYR A 32 6.12 2.89 24.08
C TYR A 32 5.71 1.79 25.06
N ASP A 33 4.42 1.45 25.11
CA ASP A 33 3.90 0.34 25.91
C ASP A 33 4.11 -0.99 25.16
N ASN A 34 5.12 -1.75 25.59
CA ASN A 34 5.40 -3.08 25.02
C ASN A 34 4.48 -4.18 25.56
N HIS A 35 3.76 -3.95 26.67
CA HIS A 35 2.82 -4.92 27.22
C HIS A 35 1.49 -4.88 26.46
N LEU A 36 0.96 -3.69 26.17
CA LEU A 36 -0.33 -3.49 25.49
C LEU A 36 -0.25 -2.50 24.31
N PRO A 37 0.64 -2.71 23.31
CA PRO A 37 0.90 -1.74 22.24
C PRO A 37 -0.34 -1.44 21.37
N ARG A 38 -1.23 -2.42 21.18
CA ARG A 38 -2.47 -2.24 20.40
C ARG A 38 -3.49 -1.36 21.14
N LEU A 39 -3.55 -1.48 22.47
CA LEU A 39 -4.40 -0.63 23.29
C LEU A 39 -3.91 0.82 23.24
N GLN A 40 -2.59 1.02 23.30
CA GLN A 40 -1.98 2.34 23.13
C GLN A 40 -2.27 2.93 21.74
N GLN A 41 -2.14 2.13 20.67
CA GLN A 41 -2.49 2.53 19.31
C GLN A 41 -3.95 3.02 19.20
N ALA A 42 -4.90 2.30 19.82
CA ALA A 42 -6.31 2.66 19.78
C ALA A 42 -6.63 4.00 20.47
N ARG A 43 -5.75 4.48 21.36
CA ARG A 43 -5.86 5.78 22.05
C ARG A 43 -5.21 6.92 21.27
N LEU A 44 -4.53 6.64 20.15
CA LEU A 44 -3.94 7.70 19.32
C LEU A 44 -5.05 8.59 18.75
N SER A 45 -4.79 9.88 18.66
CA SER A 45 -5.70 10.88 18.07
C SER A 45 -4.96 11.74 17.03
N GLY A 46 -5.70 12.55 16.28
CA GLY A 46 -5.14 13.48 15.29
C GLY A 46 -4.20 12.80 14.29
N ARG A 47 -2.98 13.32 14.16
CA ARG A 47 -1.94 12.77 13.26
C ARG A 47 -1.56 11.32 13.57
N GLY A 48 -1.55 10.92 14.85
CA GLY A 48 -1.22 9.54 15.25
C GLY A 48 -2.28 8.54 14.81
N ALA A 49 -3.57 8.89 14.98
CA ALA A 49 -4.68 8.08 14.49
C ALA A 49 -4.64 7.94 12.96
N ARG A 50 -4.37 9.04 12.26
CA ARG A 50 -4.22 9.05 10.80
C ARG A 50 -3.07 8.17 10.32
N ALA A 51 -1.91 8.23 10.98
CA ALA A 51 -0.79 7.35 10.69
C ALA A 51 -1.15 5.87 10.89
N LEU A 52 -1.89 5.53 11.97
CA LEU A 52 -2.31 4.17 12.25
C LEU A 52 -3.22 3.63 11.15
N ALA A 53 -4.20 4.44 10.75
CA ALA A 53 -5.13 4.07 9.69
C ALA A 53 -4.43 3.95 8.32
N ALA A 54 -3.44 4.80 8.02
CA ALA A 54 -2.62 4.68 6.83
C ALA A 54 -1.79 3.38 6.80
N HIS A 55 -1.23 2.98 7.96
CA HIS A 55 -0.49 1.74 8.12
C HIS A 55 -1.39 0.51 7.92
N GLN A 56 -2.57 0.49 8.54
CA GLN A 56 -3.56 -0.58 8.38
C GLN A 56 -4.02 -0.71 6.93
N ASN A 57 -4.38 0.40 6.28
CA ASN A 57 -4.77 0.40 4.87
C ASN A 57 -3.66 -0.09 3.94
N SER A 58 -2.39 0.09 4.32
CA SER A 58 -1.26 -0.40 3.51
C SER A 58 -1.17 -1.92 3.51
N PHE A 59 -1.55 -2.60 4.60
CA PHE A 59 -1.71 -4.06 4.59
C PHE A 59 -2.86 -4.50 3.67
N GLU A 60 -4.02 -3.86 3.77
CA GLU A 60 -5.19 -4.17 2.94
C GLU A 60 -4.87 -4.06 1.44
N ALA A 61 -4.26 -2.95 1.04
CA ALA A 61 -3.88 -2.72 -0.36
C ALA A 61 -2.78 -3.66 -0.83
N PHE A 62 -1.79 -3.97 0.03
CA PHE A 62 -0.69 -4.86 -0.32
C PHE A 62 -1.15 -6.27 -0.66
N ILE A 63 -2.14 -6.81 0.07
CA ILE A 63 -2.63 -8.18 -0.15
C ILE A 63 -3.19 -8.33 -1.58
N LEU A 64 -4.10 -7.45 -2.00
CA LEU A 64 -4.66 -7.50 -3.36
C LEU A 64 -3.59 -7.30 -4.42
N PHE A 65 -2.69 -6.33 -4.22
CA PHE A 65 -1.62 -6.04 -5.18
C PHE A 65 -0.66 -7.22 -5.35
N ALA A 66 -0.17 -7.78 -4.25
CA ALA A 66 0.75 -8.91 -4.27
C ALA A 66 0.11 -10.13 -4.94
N VAL A 67 -1.16 -10.42 -4.64
CA VAL A 67 -1.92 -11.50 -5.32
C VAL A 67 -2.02 -11.22 -6.82
N GLY A 68 -2.36 -9.99 -7.24
CA GLY A 68 -2.45 -9.63 -8.66
C GLY A 68 -1.12 -9.82 -9.41
N VAL A 69 0.00 -9.38 -8.82
CA VAL A 69 1.34 -9.58 -9.39
C VAL A 69 1.69 -11.07 -9.48
N LEU A 70 1.41 -11.84 -8.43
CA LEU A 70 1.68 -13.27 -8.42
C LEU A 70 0.81 -14.04 -9.42
N MET A 71 -0.47 -13.67 -9.59
CA MET A 71 -1.34 -14.24 -10.62
C MET A 71 -0.80 -13.98 -12.01
N ALA A 72 -0.43 -12.74 -12.34
CA ALA A 72 0.18 -12.41 -13.62
C ALA A 72 1.46 -13.23 -13.86
N HIS A 73 2.29 -13.39 -12.81
CA HIS A 73 3.51 -14.19 -12.91
C HIS A 73 3.25 -15.68 -13.14
N THR A 74 2.36 -16.31 -12.38
CA THR A 74 2.07 -17.76 -12.49
C THR A 74 1.42 -18.12 -13.82
N THR A 75 0.67 -17.20 -14.43
CA THR A 75 0.07 -17.37 -15.76
C THR A 75 0.98 -16.91 -16.90
N GLN A 76 2.25 -16.59 -16.61
CA GLN A 76 3.24 -16.08 -17.58
C GLN A 76 2.75 -14.83 -18.34
N THR A 77 1.89 -14.04 -17.71
CA THR A 77 1.37 -12.79 -18.27
C THR A 77 2.38 -11.68 -18.00
N GLN A 78 2.94 -11.14 -19.08
CA GLN A 78 4.02 -10.16 -19.02
C GLN A 78 3.83 -9.08 -20.07
N GLY A 79 4.55 -7.97 -19.92
CA GLY A 79 4.54 -6.86 -20.87
C GLY A 79 4.53 -5.51 -20.17
N TRP A 80 4.65 -4.46 -20.98
CA TRP A 80 4.75 -3.07 -20.52
C TRP A 80 3.58 -2.66 -19.62
N LEU A 81 2.37 -3.18 -19.86
CA LEU A 81 1.19 -2.88 -19.05
C LEU A 81 1.36 -3.39 -17.61
N ILE A 82 1.85 -4.61 -17.42
CA ILE A 82 2.04 -5.20 -16.08
C ILE A 82 3.07 -4.40 -15.28
N ASP A 83 4.17 -4.04 -15.93
CA ASP A 83 5.22 -3.21 -15.33
C ASP A 83 4.68 -1.81 -14.97
N THR A 84 3.91 -1.21 -15.87
CA THR A 84 3.29 0.11 -15.65
C THR A 84 2.30 0.08 -14.50
N LEU A 85 1.39 -0.90 -14.44
CA LEU A 85 0.42 -1.05 -13.34
C LEU A 85 1.12 -1.24 -12.00
N ALA A 86 2.22 -2.00 -11.96
CA ALA A 86 3.00 -2.20 -10.74
C ALA A 86 3.70 -0.91 -10.28
N ILE A 87 4.29 -0.14 -11.19
CA ILE A 87 4.92 1.15 -10.88
C ILE A 87 3.87 2.16 -10.40
N VAL A 88 2.75 2.28 -11.12
CA VAL A 88 1.67 3.22 -10.78
C VAL A 88 1.09 2.88 -9.41
N PHE A 89 0.93 1.60 -9.08
CA PHE A 89 0.52 1.19 -7.73
C PHE A 89 1.47 1.74 -6.66
N VAL A 90 2.79 1.53 -6.80
CA VAL A 90 3.78 2.00 -5.82
C VAL A 90 3.73 3.53 -5.66
N VAL A 91 3.69 4.27 -6.78
CA VAL A 91 3.58 5.73 -6.77
C VAL A 91 2.30 6.16 -6.06
N ALA A 92 1.17 5.54 -6.39
CA ALA A 92 -0.11 5.80 -5.73
C ALA A 92 -0.05 5.53 -4.22
N ARG A 93 0.67 4.50 -3.77
CA ARG A 93 0.87 4.23 -2.33
C ARG A 93 1.71 5.30 -1.64
N VAL A 94 2.80 5.76 -2.27
CA VAL A 94 3.62 6.86 -1.71
C VAL A 94 2.78 8.13 -1.56
N LEU A 95 2.03 8.50 -2.62
CA LEU A 95 1.14 9.66 -2.59
C LEU A 95 0.03 9.50 -1.55
N TYR A 96 -0.58 8.31 -1.46
CA TYR A 96 -1.62 8.00 -0.48
C TYR A 96 -1.13 8.23 0.94
N LEU A 97 0.05 7.70 1.30
CA LEU A 97 0.65 7.87 2.62
C LEU A 97 0.93 9.35 2.94
N GLY A 98 1.51 10.09 2.00
CA GLY A 98 1.75 11.53 2.14
C GLY A 98 0.46 12.32 2.37
N CYS A 99 -0.57 12.07 1.54
CA CYS A 99 -1.87 12.71 1.68
C CYS A 99 -2.55 12.38 3.01
N TYR A 100 -2.43 11.14 3.48
CA TYR A 100 -3.00 10.72 4.77
C TYR A 100 -2.39 11.51 5.93
N LEU A 101 -1.06 11.63 5.98
CA LEU A 101 -0.38 12.37 7.04
C LEU A 101 -0.65 13.89 6.97
N ALA A 102 -0.83 14.42 5.75
CA ALA A 102 -1.15 15.82 5.48
C ALA A 102 -2.64 16.19 5.61
N ASP A 103 -3.52 15.21 5.88
CA ASP A 103 -4.98 15.40 6.00
C ASP A 103 -5.67 15.86 4.69
N LEU A 104 -5.12 15.44 3.55
CA LEU A 104 -5.62 15.78 2.21
C LEU A 104 -6.65 14.73 1.72
N ALA A 105 -7.90 14.94 2.12
CA ALA A 105 -8.95 13.91 2.05
C ALA A 105 -9.27 13.41 0.62
N TRP A 106 -9.49 14.31 -0.35
CA TRP A 106 -9.92 13.89 -1.69
C TRP A 106 -8.76 13.31 -2.52
N GLN A 107 -7.55 13.88 -2.37
CA GLN A 107 -6.33 13.37 -3.02
C GLN A 107 -6.00 11.97 -2.52
N ARG A 108 -6.19 11.73 -1.22
CA ARG A 108 -6.07 10.40 -0.62
C ARG A 108 -7.05 9.42 -1.27
N SER A 109 -8.32 9.78 -1.41
CA SER A 109 -9.32 8.91 -2.04
C SER A 109 -9.00 8.62 -3.51
N LEU A 110 -8.51 9.61 -4.25
CA LEU A 110 -8.06 9.42 -5.63
C LEU A 110 -6.88 8.44 -5.72
N ALA A 111 -5.83 8.66 -4.92
CA ALA A 111 -4.67 7.78 -4.88
C ALA A 111 -5.04 6.34 -4.46
N TRP A 112 -6.00 6.19 -3.53
CA TRP A 112 -6.55 4.89 -3.17
C TRP A 112 -7.27 4.22 -4.33
N GLY A 113 -8.12 4.95 -5.04
CA GLY A 113 -8.84 4.44 -6.22
C GLY A 113 -7.88 3.96 -7.31
N VAL A 114 -6.86 4.75 -7.61
CA VAL A 114 -5.81 4.38 -8.58
C VAL A 114 -5.11 3.08 -8.15
N GLY A 115 -4.71 2.97 -6.88
CA GLY A 115 -4.06 1.76 -6.36
C GLY A 115 -4.96 0.52 -6.41
N LEU A 116 -6.24 0.68 -6.07
CA LEU A 116 -7.22 -0.40 -6.18
C LEU A 116 -7.40 -0.85 -7.63
N SER A 117 -7.59 0.08 -8.56
CA SER A 117 -7.72 -0.22 -9.98
C SER A 117 -6.49 -0.95 -10.52
N CYS A 118 -5.27 -0.54 -10.15
CA CYS A 118 -4.05 -1.23 -10.56
C CYS A 118 -4.03 -2.68 -10.07
N SER A 119 -4.40 -2.91 -8.81
CA SER A 119 -4.43 -4.26 -8.21
C SER A 119 -5.45 -5.16 -8.90
N LEU A 120 -6.65 -4.64 -9.17
CA LEU A 120 -7.70 -5.38 -9.86
C LEU A 120 -7.34 -5.67 -11.34
N LEU A 121 -6.73 -4.71 -12.03
CA LEU A 121 -6.28 -4.90 -13.41
C LEU A 121 -5.14 -5.92 -13.50
N LEU A 122 -4.20 -5.91 -12.56
CA LEU A 122 -3.17 -6.96 -12.46
C LEU A 122 -3.79 -8.33 -12.25
N MET A 123 -4.78 -8.43 -11.36
CA MET A 123 -5.51 -9.66 -11.08
C MET A 123 -6.29 -10.18 -12.30
N LEU A 124 -6.87 -9.27 -13.11
CA LEU A 124 -7.60 -9.61 -14.32
C LEU A 124 -6.68 -9.85 -15.53
N SER A 125 -5.44 -9.37 -15.50
CA SER A 125 -4.52 -9.43 -16.64
C SER A 125 -4.35 -10.80 -17.29
N PRO A 126 -4.39 -11.94 -16.57
CA PRO A 126 -4.32 -13.25 -17.22
C PRO A 126 -5.45 -13.52 -18.21
N THR A 127 -6.64 -12.91 -18.01
CA THR A 127 -7.82 -13.15 -18.85
C THR A 127 -7.69 -12.51 -20.24
N PHE A 128 -6.96 -11.40 -20.34
CA PHE A 128 -6.72 -10.67 -21.58
C PHE A 128 -5.24 -10.71 -22.01
N ARG A 129 -4.48 -11.71 -21.55
CA ARG A 129 -3.06 -11.88 -21.89
C ARG A 129 -2.78 -11.88 -23.40
N TRP A 130 -3.74 -12.32 -24.21
CA TRP A 130 -3.62 -12.36 -25.67
C TRP A 130 -3.60 -10.96 -26.32
N LEU A 131 -4.12 -9.94 -25.62
CA LEU A 131 -4.05 -8.54 -26.05
C LEU A 131 -2.72 -7.86 -25.66
N LEU A 132 -1.89 -8.54 -24.86
CA LEU A 132 -0.62 -8.03 -24.33
C LEU A 132 0.61 -8.65 -25.00
N ALA A 133 0.39 -9.59 -25.93
CA ALA A 133 1.42 -10.30 -26.68
C ALA A 133 1.85 -9.55 -27.95
#